data_AF-A0A8T5PX42-F1
#
_entry.id   AF-A0A8T5PX42-F1
#
_cell.length_a   1.000
_cell.length_b   1.000
_cell.length_c   1.000
_cell.angle_alpha   90.00
_cell.angle_beta   90.00
_cell.angle_gamma   90.00
#
_symmetry.space_group_name_H-M   'P 1'
#
loop_
_entity.id
_entity.type
_entity.pdbx_description
1 polymer ?
#
loop_
_entity_poly.entity_id
_entity_poly.type
_entity_poly.pdbx_seq_one_letter_code
_entity_poly.pdbx_strand_id
1 'polypeptide(L)' 'MTKCHYCGRELREHERYCDFCKQDLSKDVDKAEKPDISPIDFGKIREKLKKISKGKK' A
#
# COMPACT_ATOMS: atom_id res chain seq x y z
N MET A 1 -15.58 -8.94 -7.05
CA MET A 1 -16.52 -9.29 -5.97
C MET A 1 -15.85 -10.25 -5.00
N THR A 2 -15.61 -9.79 -3.77
CA THR A 2 -15.03 -10.59 -2.69
C THR A 2 -16.17 -11.14 -1.83
N LYS A 3 -16.06 -12.38 -1.34
CA LYS A 3 -17.04 -12.99 -0.43
C LYS A 3 -16.38 -13.28 0.91
N CYS A 4 -17.15 -13.16 1.98
CA CYS A 4 -16.68 -13.48 3.31
C CYS A 4 -16.39 -14.98 3.41
N HIS A 5 -15.15 -15.33 3.76
CA HIS A 5 -14.74 -16.73 3.93
C HIS A 5 -15.42 -17.42 5.13
N TYR A 6 -15.97 -16.63 6.07
CA TYR A 6 -16.64 -17.14 7.26
C TYR A 6 -18.14 -17.37 7.06
N CYS A 7 -18.84 -16.47 6.37
CA CYS A 7 -20.31 -16.54 6.23
C CYS A 7 -20.81 -16.61 4.77
N GLY A 8 -19.92 -16.53 3.79
CA GLY A 8 -20.25 -16.64 2.36
C GLY A 8 -20.94 -15.41 1.76
N ARG A 9 -21.25 -14.38 2.57
CA ARG A 9 -21.90 -13.15 2.11
C ARG A 9 -20.96 -12.29 1.27
N GLU A 10 -21.51 -11.57 0.30
CA GLU A 10 -20.75 -10.63 -0.52
C GLU A 10 -20.24 -9.44 0.32
N LEU A 11 -19.00 -9.05 0.05
CA LEU A 11 -18.30 -7.95 0.71
C LEU A 11 -18.05 -6.84 -0.31
N ARG A 12 -18.07 -5.59 0.15
CA ARG A 12 -17.60 -4.47 -0.66
C ARG A 12 -16.09 -4.54 -0.84
N GLU A 13 -15.62 -4.01 -1.95
CA GLU A 13 -14.19 -3.83 -2.19
C GLU A 13 -13.59 -2.98 -1.07
N HIS A 14 -12.50 -3.47 -0.47
CA HIS A 14 -11.77 -2.88 0.65
C HIS A 14 -12.42 -2.97 2.05
N GLU A 15 -13.46 -3.79 2.26
CA GLU A 15 -13.95 -4.08 3.61
C GLU A 15 -12.93 -4.92 4.41
N ARG A 16 -12.48 -4.40 5.55
CA ARG A 16 -11.64 -5.13 6.53
C ARG A 16 -12.44 -6.03 7.47
N TYR A 17 -13.74 -5.82 7.58
CA TYR A 17 -14.62 -6.54 8.47
C TYR A 17 -15.90 -6.92 7.74
N CYS A 18 -16.44 -8.09 8.01
CA CYS A 18 -17.75 -8.45 7.49
C CYS A 18 -18.83 -7.82 8.38
N ASP A 19 -19.68 -6.95 7.84
CA ASP A 19 -20.79 -6.35 8.61
C ASP A 19 -21.75 -7.40 9.22
N PHE A 20 -21.94 -8.52 8.53
CA PHE A 20 -22.89 -9.56 8.93
C PHE A 20 -22.36 -10.47 10.05
N CYS A 21 -21.20 -11.10 9.85
CA CYS A 21 -20.63 -12.03 10.84
C CYS A 21 -19.63 -11.37 11.79
N LYS A 22 -19.33 -10.08 11.60
CA LYS A 22 -18.41 -9.27 12.41
C LYS A 22 -16.99 -9.84 12.52
N GLN A 23 -16.60 -10.70 11.57
CA GLN A 23 -15.25 -11.25 11.51
C GLN A 23 -14.29 -10.33 10.77
N ASP A 24 -13.04 -10.34 11.22
CA ASP A 24 -11.93 -9.66 10.54
C ASP A 24 -11.55 -10.41 9.26
N LEU A 25 -11.46 -9.65 8.17
CA LEU A 25 -11.11 -10.09 6.82
C LEU A 25 -9.77 -9.47 6.39
N SER A 26 -9.03 -8.88 7.33
CA SER A 26 -7.82 -8.10 7.04
C SER A 26 -6.72 -8.94 6.40
N LYS A 27 -6.76 -10.27 6.54
CA LYS A 27 -5.79 -11.19 5.92
C LYS A 27 -5.84 -11.23 4.39
N ASP A 28 -6.95 -10.81 3.78
CA ASP A 28 -7.16 -10.88 2.34
C ASP A 28 -6.86 -9.55 1.61
N VAL A 29 -6.73 -8.43 2.35
CA VAL A 29 -6.50 -7.09 1.79
C VAL A 29 -5.03 -6.71 1.61
N ASP A 30 -4.08 -7.56 2.00
CA ASP A 30 -2.65 -7.38 1.71
C ASP A 30 -2.27 -7.58 0.23
N LYS A 31 -3.27 -7.80 -0.64
CA LYS A 31 -3.12 -7.75 -2.10
C LYS A 31 -3.57 -6.40 -2.70
N ALA A 32 -3.65 -5.33 -1.92
CA ALA A 32 -3.46 -4.01 -2.50
C ALA A 32 -2.02 -3.96 -2.99
N GLU A 33 -1.83 -3.68 -4.29
CA GLU A 33 -0.56 -3.44 -4.96
C GLU A 33 0.61 -3.28 -4.00
N LYS A 34 1.57 -4.22 -4.06
CA LYS A 34 2.93 -3.87 -3.62
C LYS A 34 3.19 -2.50 -4.25
N PRO A 35 3.46 -1.45 -3.47
CA PRO A 35 3.90 -0.21 -4.09
C PRO A 35 5.05 -0.62 -4.97
N ASP A 36 4.98 -0.28 -6.26
CA ASP A 36 6.11 -0.46 -7.15
C ASP A 36 7.20 0.45 -6.61
N ILE A 37 7.95 -0.05 -5.63
CA ILE A 37 9.17 0.57 -5.15
C ILE A 37 10.19 0.20 -6.22
N SER A 38 9.99 0.73 -7.43
CA SER A 38 11.05 0.89 -8.41
C SER A 38 12.27 1.37 -7.64
N PRO A 39 13.46 0.76 -7.81
CA PRO A 39 14.65 1.15 -7.06
C PRO A 39 14.91 2.62 -7.33
N ILE A 40 14.57 3.46 -6.34
CA ILE A 40 14.83 4.89 -6.40
C ILE A 40 16.36 5.01 -6.49
N ASP A 41 16.88 5.52 -7.61
CA ASP A 41 18.31 5.74 -7.77
C ASP A 41 18.76 6.87 -6.83
N PHE A 42 19.11 6.49 -5.60
CA PHE A 42 19.59 7.42 -4.57
C PHE A 42 20.89 8.14 -4.97
N GLY A 43 21.61 7.64 -5.98
CA GLY A 43 22.79 8.28 -6.56
C GLY A 43 22.46 9.67 -7.14
N LYS A 44 21.41 9.75 -7.96
CA LYS A 44 20.96 11.01 -8.57
C LYS A 44 20.49 12.05 -7.55
N ILE A 45 19.81 11.58 -6.48
CA ILE A 45 19.34 12.44 -5.38
C ILE A 45 20.53 13.04 -4.63
N ARG A 46 21.53 12.22 -4.30
CA ARG A 46 22.74 12.64 -3.58
C ARG A 46 23.57 13.65 -4.37
N GLU A 47 23.68 13.47 -5.69
CA GLU A 47 24.38 14.42 -6.56
C GLU A 47 23.67 15.79 -6.61
N LYS A 48 22.34 15.78 -6.70
CA LYS A 48 21.53 17.00 -6.73
C LYS A 48 21.63 17.79 -5.41
N LEU A 49 21.59 17.12 -4.26
CA LEU A 49 21.80 17.75 -2.95
C LEU A 49 23.19 18.40 -2.82
N LYS A 50 24.25 17.72 -3.32
CA LYS A 50 25.62 18.27 -3.30
C LYS A 50 25.74 19.55 -4.14
N LYS A 51 25.02 19.65 -5.27
CA LYS A 51 24.98 20.85 -6.12
C LYS A 51 24.27 22.02 -5.44
N ILE A 52 23.15 21.76 -4.75
CA ILE A 52 22.38 22.78 -4.02
C ILE A 52 23.20 23.36 -2.84
N SER A 53 23.92 22.51 -2.10
CA SER A 53 24.74 22.95 -0.97
C SER A 53 25.91 23.87 -1.35
N LYS A 54 26.34 23.90 -2.62
CA LYS A 54 27.46 24.72 -3.10
C LYS A 54 27.06 26.08 -3.69
N GLY A 55 25.76 26.39 -3.74
CA GLY A 55 25.22 27.62 -4.34
C GLY A 55 24.96 28.78 -3.37
N LYS A 56 25.14 28.60 -2.05
CA LYS A 56 25.14 29.71 -1.08
C LYS A 56 26.57 30.23 -0.92
N LYS A 57 26.99 31.13 -1.81
CA LYS A 57 28.13 32.00 -1.61
C LYS A 57 27.65 33.44 -1.58
#